data_AF-A0A3A9ZA92-F1
#
_entry.id   AF-A0A3A9ZA92-F1
#
_cell.length_a   1.000
_cell.length_b   1.000
_cell.length_c   1.000
_cell.angle_alpha   90.00
_cell.angle_beta   90.00
_cell.angle_gamma   90.00
#
_symmetry.space_group_name_H-M   'P 1'
#
loop_
_entity.id
_entity.type
_entity.pdbx_description
1 polymer ?
#
loop_
_entity_poly.entity_id
_entity_poly.type
_entity_poly.pdbx_seq_one_letter_code
_entity_poly.pdbx_strand_id
1 'polypeptide(L)'
;MTRERFVVHVPVLATDLAAAKRFARTITRSLGVLPDVDPAETTVSEEDAQGVRHRVFCDARLDGAGRCARPDDHDGPCVPPRR
;
A
#
# COMPACT_ATOMS: atom_id res chain seq x y z
N MET A 1 19.24 -18.05 -6.92
CA MET A 1 17.84 -18.42 -7.20
C MET A 1 17.08 -17.15 -7.53
N THR A 2 16.31 -17.12 -8.61
CA THR A 2 15.43 -15.99 -8.96
C THR A 2 14.23 -15.98 -8.02
N ARG A 3 13.81 -14.80 -7.56
CA ARG A 3 12.57 -14.63 -6.79
C ARG A 3 11.40 -14.40 -7.74
N GLU A 4 10.23 -14.91 -7.38
CA GLU A 4 8.96 -14.69 -8.10
C GLU A 4 8.05 -13.77 -7.29
N ARG A 5 7.09 -13.11 -7.95
CA ARG A 5 6.14 -12.21 -7.32
C ARG A 5 4.84 -12.94 -6.99
N PHE A 6 4.42 -12.87 -5.74
CA PHE A 6 3.15 -13.42 -5.28
C PHE A 6 2.36 -12.34 -4.54
N VAL A 7 1.03 -12.51 -4.46
CA VAL A 7 0.12 -11.62 -3.73
C VAL A 7 -0.51 -12.42 -2.60
N VAL A 8 -0.48 -11.87 -1.38
CA VAL A 8 -1.13 -12.47 -0.21
C VAL A 8 -2.43 -11.72 0.04
N HIS A 9 -3.56 -12.44 -0.02
CA HIS A 9 -4.87 -11.89 0.29
C HIS A 9 -5.17 -12.09 1.79
N VAL A 10 -5.35 -11.00 2.51
CA VAL A 10 -5.69 -11.01 3.94
C VAL A 10 -7.03 -10.28 4.11
N PRO A 11 -8.15 -10.99 4.31
CA PRO A 11 -9.45 -10.36 4.44
C PRO A 11 -9.55 -9.58 5.75
N VAL A 12 -10.21 -8.43 5.69
CA VAL A 12 -10.49 -7.57 6.85
C VAL A 12 -11.92 -7.07 6.78
N LEU A 13 -12.58 -6.96 7.93
CA LEU A 13 -13.87 -6.31 8.03
C LEU A 13 -13.67 -4.79 8.16
N ALA A 14 -14.34 -4.02 7.32
CA ALA A 14 -14.29 -2.57 7.29
C ALA A 14 -15.66 -2.01 6.93
N THR A 15 -15.97 -0.81 7.42
CA THR A 15 -17.25 -0.13 7.15
C THR A 15 -17.36 0.37 5.71
N ASP A 16 -16.21 0.61 5.07
CA ASP A 16 -16.08 1.20 3.75
C ASP A 16 -14.64 1.04 3.23
N LEU A 17 -14.42 1.42 1.97
CA LEU A 17 -13.10 1.38 1.33
C LEU A 17 -12.06 2.24 2.06
N ALA A 18 -12.45 3.40 2.61
CA ALA A 18 -11.50 4.26 3.31
C ALA A 18 -11.02 3.62 4.63
N ALA A 19 -11.90 2.94 5.35
CA ALA A 19 -11.59 2.11 6.51
C ALA A 19 -10.69 0.93 6.14
N ALA A 20 -10.97 0.24 5.04
CA ALA A 20 -10.12 -0.83 4.54
C ALA A 20 -8.71 -0.32 4.16
N LYS A 21 -8.60 0.84 3.48
CA LYS A 21 -7.31 1.51 3.21
C LYS A 21 -6.57 1.88 4.51
N ARG A 22 -7.28 2.27 5.59
CA ARG A 22 -6.65 2.52 6.91
C ARG A 22 -6.08 1.25 7.51
N PHE A 23 -6.80 0.12 7.48
CA PHE A 23 -6.27 -1.18 7.93
C PHE A 23 -5.04 -1.59 7.13
N ALA A 24 -5.12 -1.51 5.79
CA ALA A 24 -4.01 -1.87 4.91
C ALA A 24 -2.76 -1.04 5.21
N ARG A 25 -2.88 0.28 5.45
CA ARG A 25 -1.74 1.11 5.87
C ARG A 25 -1.08 0.60 7.15
N THR A 26 -1.87 0.25 8.17
CA THR A 26 -1.35 -0.27 9.43
C THR A 26 -0.66 -1.61 9.23
N ILE A 27 -1.30 -2.54 8.51
CA ILE A 27 -0.74 -3.86 8.19
C ILE A 27 0.59 -3.71 7.44
N THR A 28 0.61 -2.94 6.35
CA THR A 28 1.81 -2.73 5.54
C THR A 28 2.96 -2.13 6.36
N ARG A 29 2.67 -1.18 7.26
CA ARG A 29 3.71 -0.62 8.15
C ARG A 29 4.28 -1.65 9.11
N SER A 30 3.43 -2.52 9.67
CA SER A 30 3.88 -3.63 10.53
C SER A 30 4.75 -4.65 9.78
N LEU A 31 4.52 -4.83 8.48
CA LEU A 31 5.32 -5.72 7.62
C LEU A 31 6.67 -5.12 7.19
N GLY A 32 6.99 -3.87 7.56
CA GLY A 32 8.24 -3.20 7.16
C GLY A 32 9.53 -3.90 7.61
N VAL A 33 9.43 -4.90 8.50
CA VAL A 33 10.55 -5.77 8.91
C VAL A 33 10.89 -6.85 7.88
N LEU A 34 10.01 -7.10 6.91
CA LEU A 34 10.19 -8.12 5.88
C LEU A 34 10.83 -7.50 4.63
N PRO A 35 12.05 -7.92 4.24
CA PRO A 35 12.83 -7.25 3.19
C PRO A 35 12.25 -7.42 1.78
N ASP A 36 11.45 -8.46 1.54
CA ASP A 36 10.86 -8.79 0.23
C ASP A 36 9.40 -8.26 0.08
N VAL A 37 8.91 -7.47 1.03
CA VAL A 37 7.61 -6.78 0.93
C VAL A 37 7.83 -5.38 0.35
N ASP A 38 7.05 -5.01 -0.67
CA ASP A 38 7.00 -3.64 -1.21
C ASP A 38 5.75 -2.90 -0.70
N PRO A 39 5.89 -2.00 0.29
CA PRO A 39 4.78 -1.21 0.81
C PRO A 39 4.07 -0.38 -0.24
N ALA A 40 4.79 0.14 -1.24
CA ALA A 40 4.24 1.08 -2.20
C ALA A 40 3.32 0.40 -3.22
N GLU A 41 3.37 -0.92 -3.33
CA GLU A 41 2.47 -1.72 -4.15
C GLU A 41 1.23 -2.22 -3.41
N THR A 42 1.04 -1.80 -2.15
CA THR A 42 -0.14 -2.18 -1.37
C THR A 42 -1.42 -1.68 -2.04
N THR A 43 -2.33 -2.61 -2.32
CA THR A 43 -3.67 -2.35 -2.84
C THR A 43 -4.72 -3.03 -1.98
N VAL A 44 -5.92 -2.44 -1.93
CA VAL A 44 -7.13 -3.03 -1.35
C VAL A 44 -8.14 -3.24 -2.46
N SER A 45 -8.92 -4.30 -2.37
CA SER A 45 -10.09 -4.55 -3.21
C SER A 45 -11.25 -4.95 -2.32
N GLU A 46 -12.47 -4.83 -2.85
CA GLU A 46 -13.60 -5.55 -2.27
C GLU A 46 -13.40 -7.07 -2.43
N GLU A 47 -13.97 -7.87 -1.53
CA GLU A 47 -13.78 -9.33 -1.50
C GLU A 47 -14.28 -9.99 -2.78
N ASP A 48 -15.45 -9.57 -3.27
CA ASP A 48 -16.07 -10.09 -4.50
C ASP A 48 -15.57 -9.41 -5.78
N ALA A 49 -14.68 -8.42 -5.67
CA ALA A 49 -14.16 -7.65 -6.79
C ALA A 49 -12.63 -7.47 -6.75
N GLN A 50 -11.90 -8.57 -6.53
CA GLN A 50 -10.44 -8.54 -6.35
C GLN A 50 -9.64 -8.00 -7.55
N GLY A 51 -10.23 -7.99 -8.75
CA GLY A 51 -9.66 -7.33 -9.92
C GLY A 51 -9.66 -5.80 -9.84
N VAL A 52 -10.49 -5.21 -8.99
CA VAL A 52 -10.59 -3.75 -8.76
C VAL A 52 -9.65 -3.37 -7.63
N ARG A 53 -8.45 -2.91 -7.99
CA ARG A 53 -7.38 -2.61 -7.03
C ARG A 53 -7.32 -1.12 -6.73
N HIS A 54 -7.62 -0.76 -5.49
CA HIS A 54 -7.47 0.60 -4.97
C HIS A 54 -6.11 0.77 -4.30
N ARG A 55 -5.36 1.80 -4.68
CA ARG A 55 -4.07 2.09 -4.05
C ARG A 55 -4.22 2.59 -2.62
N VAL A 56 -3.26 2.19 -1.78
CA VAL A 56 -3.24 2.55 -0.36
C VAL A 56 -2.33 3.75 -0.10
N PHE A 57 -1.22 3.82 -0.83
CA PHE A 57 -0.22 4.87 -0.79
C PHE A 57 -0.12 5.58 -2.14
N CYS A 58 0.29 6.84 -2.10
CA CYS A 58 0.65 7.59 -3.29
C CYS A 58 1.86 6.93 -3.98
N ASP A 59 1.80 6.78 -5.29
CA ASP A 59 2.85 6.13 -6.08
C ASP A 59 3.81 7.11 -6.76
N ALA A 60 3.59 8.41 -6.56
CA ALA A 60 4.36 9.47 -7.17
C ALA A 60 5.85 9.26 -6.89
N ARG A 61 6.64 9.25 -7.96
CA ARG A 61 8.09 9.18 -7.88
C ARG A 61 8.64 10.53 -7.46
N LEU A 62 9.54 10.52 -6.49
CA LEU A 62 10.25 11.70 -6.00
C LEU A 62 11.68 11.67 -6.50
N ASP A 63 12.21 12.84 -6.87
CA ASP A 63 13.60 12.99 -7.27
C ASP A 63 14.52 12.52 -6.13
N GLY A 64 15.42 11.56 -6.41
CA GLY A 64 16.36 11.04 -5.41
C GLY A 64 16.04 9.68 -4.79
N ALA A 65 15.19 8.86 -5.44
CA ALA A 65 15.09 7.39 -5.27
C ALA A 65 14.00 6.85 -4.30
N GLY A 66 12.82 7.46 -4.28
CA GLY A 66 11.69 6.90 -3.54
C GLY A 66 10.32 7.21 -4.14
N ARG A 67 9.30 6.55 -3.60
CA ARG A 67 7.90 6.93 -3.80
C ARG A 67 7.40 7.74 -2.60
N CYS A 68 6.38 8.54 -2.82
CA CYS A 68 5.69 9.23 -1.75
C CYS A 68 5.18 8.23 -0.69
N ALA A 69 5.30 8.57 0.60
CA ALA A 69 4.81 7.72 1.69
C ALA A 69 3.44 8.13 2.23
N ARG A 70 2.79 9.12 1.60
CA ARG A 70 1.47 9.59 1.98
C ARG A 70 0.38 8.61 1.53
N PRO A 71 -0.81 8.66 2.15
CA PRO A 71 -2.00 8.01 1.61
C PRO A 71 -2.20 8.33 0.13
N ASP A 72 -2.78 7.39 -0.60
CA ASP A 72 -3.32 7.65 -1.94
C ASP A 72 -4.31 8.83 -1.88
N ASP A 73 -4.30 9.69 -2.90
CA ASP A 73 -5.12 10.91 -3.00
C ASP A 73 -4.98 11.88 -1.81
N HIS A 74 -3.75 12.08 -1.31
CA HIS A 74 -3.49 13.02 -0.24
C HIS A 74 -3.46 14.48 -0.74
N ASP A 75 -3.91 15.39 0.12
CA ASP A 75 -3.69 16.82 -0.09
C ASP A 75 -2.21 17.21 0.11
N GLY A 76 -1.81 18.32 -0.50
CA GLY A 76 -0.49 18.92 -0.35
C GLY A 76 0.63 18.18 -1.11
N PRO A 77 1.89 18.64 -0.97
CA PRO A 77 3.00 18.11 -1.75
C PRO A 77 3.36 16.67 -1.34
N CYS A 78 3.83 15.89 -2.31
CA CYS A 78 4.40 14.57 -2.06
C CYS A 78 5.66 14.70 -1.19
N VAL A 79 5.87 13.74 -0.29
CA VAL A 79 7.01 13.71 0.63
C VAL A 79 7.62 12.32 0.71
N PRO A 80 8.95 12.21 0.85
CA PRO A 80 9.61 10.92 0.97
C PRO A 80 9.20 10.19 2.27
N PRO A 81 9.36 8.85 2.33
CA PRO A 81 9.15 8.09 3.55
C PRO A 81 10.05 8.62 4.66
N ARG A 82 9.50 8.74 5.88
CA ARG A 82 10.33 8.96 7.07
C ARG A 82 11.08 7.65 7.35
N ARG A 83 12.41 7.70 7.34
CA ARG A 83 13.27 6.59 7.75
C ARG A 83 13.13 6.32 9.23
#